data_AF-A0A956NHM2-F1
#
_entry.id   AF-A0A956NHM2-F1
#
_cell.length_a   1.000
_cell.length_b   1.000
_cell.length_c   1.000
_cell.angle_alpha   90.00
_cell.angle_beta   90.00
_cell.angle_gamma   90.00
#
_symmetry.space_group_name_H-M   'P 1'
#
loop_
_entity.id
_entity.type
_entity.pdbx_description
1 polymer ?
#
loop_
_entity_poly.entity_id
_entity_poly.type
_entity_poly.pdbx_seq_one_letter_code
_entity_poly.pdbx_strand_id
1 'polypeptide(L)'
;MYRRSLALPVSLPKSLSALLPMSLLGSLSPSLPVSLSVSLSASRSVSLSVSLLCLASLASAATIHVPGDQPTLQDAIDAAVPGDLVLVAPGTYTGDSNWSLDFQGKDVVLQSENGPDVTVIEGPGLDADPNNPVHCMSLGGGQTSATIVDGFTIRDFLNYYDTAGIEMSCPATIRNCIFLDNDCYTGGAGAIEAYSDAIIEDCSFYGNSSGGGEGNAGSGGAILLRGDATVRRCDFEQNYAADGWDHDGAGGAIAIRSGAVIEDCTFARNYASYGNAIYVGSYVFGDPIEVWVSGCTIADNAGELAHSQVHYYPTHDGPGSCRLYVTNSVLWGGDGCPSWLLETEGSPSADSRVAFICSVVDRSKVGGTITVAYDPHSIEDDPLFCDPYHCDASGSGDYRLQAGSPCLPENSPCGARIGATEESCGASSVPGPDFTSGETSGLRVQLLGPNPVSTTARFALDLAEQDQLVVAVFDASGRQVREIARETFGAGLRMLSWDLVDDSGRRVPAGVYALRVRSSRGDDVERLTVVR
;
A
#
# COMPACT_ATOMS: atom_id res chain seq x y z
N MET A 1 -4.33 62.42 -13.96
CA MET A 1 -5.72 62.38 -13.45
C MET A 1 -5.75 61.54 -12.19
N TYR A 2 -6.26 62.13 -11.10
CA TYR A 2 -6.52 61.55 -9.76
C TYR A 2 -7.38 60.26 -9.83
N ARG A 3 -7.32 59.26 -8.93
CA ARG A 3 -7.33 59.27 -7.45
C ARG A 3 -6.66 58.01 -6.87
N ARG A 4 -5.89 58.19 -5.79
CA ARG A 4 -5.60 57.21 -4.73
C ARG A 4 -6.70 57.28 -3.65
N SER A 5 -6.98 56.19 -2.95
CA SER A 5 -7.66 56.20 -1.64
C SER A 5 -6.94 55.25 -0.68
N LEU A 6 -6.77 55.74 0.54
CA LEU A 6 -5.99 55.20 1.64
C LEU A 6 -6.82 55.43 2.93
N ALA A 7 -6.77 54.43 3.81
CA ALA A 7 -6.99 54.45 5.27
C ALA A 7 -8.41 54.62 5.84
N LEU A 8 -8.80 53.62 6.66
CA LEU A 8 -9.12 53.77 8.09
C LEU A 8 -9.03 52.40 8.79
N PRO A 9 -8.24 52.23 9.87
CA PRO A 9 -8.26 51.05 10.73
C PRO A 9 -9.15 51.27 11.96
N VAL A 10 -9.86 50.23 12.39
CA VAL A 10 -10.63 50.23 13.65
C VAL A 10 -9.80 49.58 14.75
N SER A 11 -9.54 50.34 15.81
CA SER A 11 -8.89 49.92 17.05
C SER A 11 -9.92 49.51 18.11
N LEU A 12 -9.73 48.36 18.75
CA LEU A 12 -10.32 48.03 20.06
C LEU A 12 -9.19 47.73 21.07
N PRO A 13 -9.30 48.17 22.33
CA PRO A 13 -8.15 48.27 23.22
C PRO A 13 -7.84 47.01 24.06
N LYS A 14 -6.54 46.71 24.08
CA LYS A 14 -5.65 46.19 25.14
C LYS A 14 -6.24 45.64 26.45
N SER A 15 -5.89 44.38 26.67
CA SER A 15 -5.61 43.71 27.93
C SER A 15 -4.64 44.48 28.85
N LEU A 16 -4.86 44.38 30.17
CA LEU A 16 -3.82 44.59 31.18
C LEU A 16 -3.64 43.30 31.99
N SER A 17 -2.41 42.79 31.97
CA SER A 17 -1.89 41.65 32.71
C SER A 17 -1.19 42.08 34.02
N ALA A 18 -0.83 41.08 34.84
CA ALA A 18 0.10 41.09 36.01
C ALA A 18 -0.61 41.19 37.38
N LEU A 19 -0.33 40.41 38.45
CA LEU A 19 0.84 39.61 38.87
C LEU A 19 0.42 38.49 39.85
N LEU A 20 1.15 37.37 39.84
CA LEU A 20 1.33 36.41 40.95
C LEU A 20 2.43 36.92 41.92
N PRO A 21 2.44 36.48 43.21
CA PRO A 21 3.43 35.44 43.56
C PRO A 21 2.99 34.39 44.62
N MET A 22 3.42 33.15 44.37
CA MET A 22 4.06 32.11 45.21
C MET A 22 3.82 31.93 46.73
N SER A 23 3.76 30.62 47.09
CA SER A 23 4.20 29.93 48.34
C SER A 23 3.23 29.91 49.54
N LEU A 24 3.04 28.85 50.35
CA LEU A 24 3.72 27.56 50.56
C LEU A 24 2.82 26.59 51.39
N LEU A 25 2.84 25.28 51.08
CA LEU A 25 2.73 24.05 51.93
C LEU A 25 1.70 23.90 53.07
N GLY A 26 0.96 22.78 53.07
CA GLY A 26 0.38 22.22 54.32
C GLY A 26 -0.68 21.10 54.21
N SER A 27 -0.23 19.85 54.03
CA SER A 27 -0.76 18.56 54.56
C SER A 27 -2.26 18.17 54.46
N LEU A 28 -2.46 16.99 53.85
CA LEU A 28 -3.65 16.11 53.92
C LEU A 28 -3.97 15.60 55.35
N SER A 29 -5.26 15.49 55.69
CA SER A 29 -5.85 14.30 56.34
C SER A 29 -7.40 14.33 56.33
N PRO A 30 -8.08 13.17 56.38
CA PRO A 30 -9.53 13.03 56.13
C PRO A 30 -10.37 12.71 57.38
N SER A 31 -11.65 13.11 57.42
CA SER A 31 -12.62 12.54 58.38
C SER A 31 -14.09 12.72 57.97
N LEU A 32 -14.69 11.61 57.53
CA LEU A 32 -16.03 11.00 57.79
C LEU A 32 -17.34 11.85 57.87
N PRO A 33 -18.50 11.25 57.48
CA PRO A 33 -19.74 11.96 57.19
C PRO A 33 -20.67 12.12 58.41
N VAL A 34 -21.46 13.19 58.41
CA VAL A 34 -22.58 13.40 59.35
C VAL A 34 -23.88 12.95 58.70
N SER A 35 -24.53 11.95 59.29
CA SER A 35 -25.90 11.53 59.00
C SER A 35 -26.90 12.46 59.70
N LEU A 36 -27.84 13.04 58.96
CA LEU A 36 -28.99 13.76 59.52
C LEU A 36 -30.29 13.06 59.11
N SER A 37 -31.00 12.54 60.10
CA SER A 37 -32.37 12.02 60.01
C SER A 37 -33.38 13.13 60.30
N VAL A 38 -34.34 13.35 59.40
CA VAL A 38 -35.55 14.14 59.69
C VAL A 38 -36.78 13.39 59.17
N SER A 39 -37.75 13.21 60.07
CA SER A 39 -39.03 12.52 59.90
C SER A 39 -40.10 13.39 59.23
N LEU A 40 -41.01 12.72 58.51
CA LEU A 40 -42.07 13.23 57.62
C LEU A 40 -43.10 14.20 58.25
N SER A 41 -43.67 15.08 57.43
CA SER A 41 -45.14 15.25 57.36
C SER A 41 -45.59 15.62 55.94
N ALA A 42 -46.77 15.12 55.57
CA ALA A 42 -47.24 14.94 54.20
C ALA A 42 -47.98 16.15 53.60
N SER A 43 -47.83 16.37 52.29
CA SER A 43 -48.94 16.79 51.44
C SER A 43 -48.70 16.36 49.99
N ARG A 44 -49.77 15.90 49.35
CA ARG A 44 -49.80 15.22 48.06
C ARG A 44 -49.62 16.20 46.90
N SER A 45 -48.61 15.97 46.06
CA SER A 45 -48.61 16.32 44.63
C SER A 45 -47.79 15.27 43.90
N VAL A 46 -48.44 14.51 43.02
CA VAL A 46 -47.82 13.53 42.14
C VAL A 46 -46.90 14.27 41.19
N SER A 47 -45.59 14.11 41.36
CA SER A 47 -44.64 14.24 40.27
C SER A 47 -43.97 12.88 40.16
N LEU A 48 -44.46 12.08 39.22
CA LEU A 48 -43.82 10.82 38.84
C LEU A 48 -42.53 11.23 38.12
N SER A 49 -41.47 11.47 38.90
CA SER A 49 -40.12 11.47 38.36
C SER A 49 -39.87 10.05 37.88
N VAL A 50 -40.19 9.80 36.61
CA VAL A 50 -39.63 8.66 35.88
C VAL A 50 -38.14 8.94 35.86
N SER A 51 -37.43 8.45 36.89
CA SER A 51 -36.02 8.22 36.80
C SER A 51 -35.86 7.29 35.61
N LEU A 52 -35.48 7.88 34.47
CA LEU A 52 -34.98 7.18 33.31
C LEU A 52 -33.74 6.44 33.84
N LEU A 53 -33.95 5.22 34.35
CA LEU A 53 -32.89 4.24 34.36
C LEU A 53 -32.59 4.05 32.88
N CYS A 54 -31.63 4.81 32.37
CA CYS A 54 -30.78 4.34 31.31
C CYS A 54 -30.16 3.06 31.86
N LEU A 55 -30.87 1.95 31.68
CA LEU A 55 -30.21 0.68 31.39
C LEU A 55 -29.39 1.01 30.14
N ALA A 56 -28.17 1.48 30.35
CA ALA A 56 -27.12 1.23 29.41
C ALA A 56 -27.12 -0.29 29.28
N SER A 57 -27.80 -0.79 28.25
CA SER A 57 -27.55 -2.14 27.79
C SER A 57 -26.03 -2.20 27.69
N LEU A 58 -25.41 -3.08 28.46
CA LEU A 58 -24.14 -3.65 28.03
C LEU A 58 -24.47 -4.29 26.68
N ALA A 59 -24.37 -3.50 25.61
CA ALA A 59 -24.52 -3.99 24.26
C ALA A 59 -23.32 -4.92 24.09
N SER A 60 -23.58 -6.22 24.22
CA SER A 60 -22.66 -7.21 23.68
C SER A 60 -22.58 -6.92 22.20
N ALA A 61 -21.37 -6.76 21.67
CA ALA A 61 -21.13 -6.75 20.23
C ALA A 61 -21.92 -7.91 19.60
N ALA A 62 -22.84 -7.58 18.71
CA ALA A 62 -23.57 -8.58 17.94
C ALA A 62 -22.70 -9.04 16.77
N THR A 63 -22.94 -10.27 16.30
CA THR A 63 -22.36 -10.77 15.05
C THR A 63 -23.45 -10.77 13.99
N ILE A 64 -23.21 -10.07 12.89
CA ILE A 64 -24.08 -10.01 11.71
C ILE A 64 -23.39 -10.81 10.60
N HIS A 65 -24.02 -11.88 10.13
CA HIS A 65 -23.44 -12.74 9.10
C HIS A 65 -23.81 -12.26 7.71
N VAL A 66 -22.84 -12.24 6.79
CA VAL A 66 -23.06 -11.99 5.37
C VAL A 66 -22.69 -13.25 4.58
N PRO A 67 -23.57 -13.78 3.72
CA PRO A 67 -24.89 -13.26 3.34
C PRO A 67 -26.06 -13.73 4.23
N GLY A 68 -25.79 -14.37 5.37
CA GLY A 68 -26.79 -15.10 6.16
C GLY A 68 -27.89 -14.24 6.80
N ASP A 69 -27.49 -13.20 7.54
CA ASP A 69 -28.39 -12.25 8.21
C ASP A 69 -28.71 -11.05 7.31
N GLN A 70 -27.73 -10.60 6.52
CA GLN A 70 -27.86 -9.52 5.55
C GLN A 70 -27.26 -9.94 4.21
N PRO A 71 -27.88 -9.62 3.07
CA PRO A 71 -27.46 -10.17 1.78
C PRO A 71 -26.18 -9.54 1.22
N THR A 72 -25.82 -8.33 1.65
CA THR A 72 -24.66 -7.57 1.15
C THR A 72 -23.85 -6.97 2.28
N LEU A 73 -22.64 -6.52 1.96
CA LEU A 73 -21.73 -5.89 2.92
C LEU A 73 -22.31 -4.58 3.44
N GLN A 74 -22.83 -3.71 2.57
CA GLN A 74 -23.42 -2.44 3.00
C GLN A 74 -24.68 -2.65 3.84
N ASP A 75 -25.55 -3.62 3.50
CA ASP A 75 -26.75 -3.91 4.30
C ASP A 75 -26.38 -4.37 5.72
N ALA A 76 -25.28 -5.12 5.87
CA ALA A 76 -24.76 -5.53 7.16
C ALA A 76 -24.18 -4.37 7.96
N ILE A 77 -23.39 -3.52 7.30
CA ILE A 77 -22.86 -2.29 7.91
C ILE A 77 -24.01 -1.39 8.33
N ASP A 78 -25.05 -1.19 7.52
CA ASP A 78 -26.22 -0.37 7.83
C ASP A 78 -26.98 -0.90 9.06
N ALA A 79 -27.14 -2.21 9.17
CA ALA A 79 -27.78 -2.86 10.30
C ALA A 79 -26.95 -2.83 11.59
N ALA A 80 -25.63 -2.75 11.48
CA ALA A 80 -24.70 -2.74 12.61
C ALA A 80 -24.82 -1.46 13.46
N VAL A 81 -24.65 -1.63 14.76
CA VAL A 81 -24.38 -0.53 15.70
C VAL A 81 -22.90 -0.52 16.08
N PRO A 82 -22.36 0.61 16.60
CA PRO A 82 -20.96 0.67 17.01
C PRO A 82 -20.60 -0.45 18.01
N GLY A 83 -19.52 -1.16 17.71
CA GLY A 83 -19.00 -2.32 18.45
C GLY A 83 -19.34 -3.67 17.83
N ASP A 84 -20.25 -3.74 16.86
CA ASP A 84 -20.64 -5.00 16.22
C ASP A 84 -19.56 -5.59 15.29
N LEU A 85 -19.67 -6.89 15.07
CA LEU A 85 -18.89 -7.67 14.10
C LEU A 85 -19.77 -8.00 12.89
N VAL A 86 -19.34 -7.58 11.70
CA VAL A 86 -19.84 -8.07 10.42
C VAL A 86 -18.93 -9.22 9.98
N LEU A 87 -19.43 -10.46 10.08
CA LEU A 87 -18.69 -11.68 9.74
C LEU A 87 -19.10 -12.17 8.35
N VAL A 88 -18.13 -12.22 7.43
CA VAL A 88 -18.36 -12.46 6.01
C VAL A 88 -17.91 -13.86 5.62
N ALA A 89 -18.86 -14.66 5.13
CA ALA A 89 -18.58 -16.01 4.65
C ALA A 89 -17.74 -15.99 3.35
N PRO A 90 -17.09 -17.10 2.97
CA PRO A 90 -16.38 -17.21 1.69
C PRO A 90 -17.28 -16.87 0.50
N GLY A 91 -16.74 -16.09 -0.44
CA GLY A 91 -17.44 -15.66 -1.63
C GLY A 91 -16.78 -14.46 -2.31
N THR A 92 -17.30 -14.14 -3.48
CA THR A 92 -16.93 -12.94 -4.24
C THR A 92 -18.09 -11.94 -4.17
N TYR A 93 -17.79 -10.75 -3.64
CA TYR A 93 -18.73 -9.68 -3.36
C TYR A 93 -18.54 -8.54 -4.37
N THR A 94 -19.54 -8.34 -5.24
CA THR A 94 -19.53 -7.37 -6.35
C THR A 94 -20.83 -6.55 -6.38
N GLY A 95 -20.83 -5.42 -7.07
CA GLY A 95 -21.99 -4.55 -7.30
C GLY A 95 -22.19 -3.47 -6.23
N ASP A 96 -23.12 -2.54 -6.49
CA ASP A 96 -23.30 -1.27 -5.75
C ASP A 96 -23.41 -1.37 -4.22
N SER A 97 -23.88 -2.49 -3.66
CA SER A 97 -23.99 -2.68 -2.18
C SER A 97 -22.80 -3.44 -1.57
N ASN A 98 -21.77 -3.71 -2.37
CA ASN A 98 -20.49 -4.30 -1.97
C ASN A 98 -19.30 -3.40 -2.34
N TRP A 99 -19.57 -2.28 -3.02
CA TRP A 99 -18.60 -1.25 -3.40
C TRP A 99 -18.88 0.04 -2.66
N SER A 100 -17.87 0.91 -2.58
CA SER A 100 -17.93 2.21 -1.91
C SER A 100 -18.57 2.13 -0.53
N LEU A 101 -18.17 1.12 0.24
CA LEU A 101 -18.77 0.86 1.56
C LEU A 101 -18.54 2.07 2.48
N ASP A 102 -19.61 2.49 3.16
CA ASP A 102 -19.59 3.59 4.13
C ASP A 102 -20.02 3.07 5.51
N PHE A 103 -19.11 3.21 6.47
CA PHE A 103 -19.32 2.80 7.87
C PHE A 103 -20.11 3.84 8.66
N GLN A 104 -20.39 5.02 8.09
CA GLN A 104 -21.27 6.05 8.63
C GLN A 104 -20.86 6.55 10.03
N GLY A 105 -19.54 6.62 10.27
CA GLY A 105 -19.02 7.04 11.58
C GLY A 105 -19.11 5.96 12.67
N LYS A 106 -19.49 4.72 12.33
CA LYS A 106 -19.65 3.62 13.29
C LYS A 106 -18.39 2.78 13.38
N ASP A 107 -17.93 2.54 14.60
CA ASP A 107 -16.88 1.56 14.84
C ASP A 107 -17.44 0.15 14.64
N VAL A 108 -17.10 -0.47 13.52
CA VAL A 108 -17.54 -1.83 13.16
C VAL A 108 -16.30 -2.64 12.78
N VAL A 109 -16.28 -3.91 13.18
CA VAL A 109 -15.29 -4.87 12.67
C VAL A 109 -15.89 -5.57 11.46
N LEU A 110 -15.32 -5.35 10.28
CA LEU A 110 -15.63 -6.09 9.07
C LEU A 110 -14.57 -7.19 8.91
N GLN A 111 -14.98 -8.45 8.99
CA GLN A 111 -14.06 -9.58 9.04
C GLN A 111 -14.50 -10.74 8.14
N SER A 112 -13.56 -11.28 7.38
CA SER A 112 -13.72 -12.56 6.68
C SER A 112 -13.68 -13.73 7.65
N GLU A 113 -14.58 -14.71 7.48
CA GLU A 113 -14.63 -15.92 8.27
C GLU A 113 -13.42 -16.84 8.02
N ASN A 114 -12.93 -16.91 6.77
CA ASN A 114 -11.90 -17.87 6.36
C ASN A 114 -10.71 -17.22 5.63
N GLY A 115 -10.47 -15.93 5.90
CA GLY A 115 -9.32 -15.20 5.38
C GLY A 115 -9.43 -14.76 3.92
N PRO A 116 -8.37 -14.12 3.40
CA PRO A 116 -8.40 -13.40 2.13
C PRO A 116 -8.42 -14.32 0.91
N ASP A 117 -7.92 -15.56 1.02
CA ASP A 117 -7.82 -16.52 -0.09
C ASP A 117 -9.17 -16.93 -0.67
N VAL A 118 -10.25 -16.78 0.10
CA VAL A 118 -11.60 -17.25 -0.27
C VAL A 118 -12.69 -16.20 -0.10
N THR A 119 -12.36 -14.99 0.38
CA THR A 119 -13.32 -13.89 0.59
C THR A 119 -12.82 -12.65 -0.13
N VAL A 120 -13.48 -12.34 -1.24
CA VAL A 120 -13.03 -11.35 -2.22
C VAL A 120 -14.04 -10.22 -2.33
N ILE A 121 -13.59 -8.97 -2.21
CA ILE A 121 -14.33 -7.79 -2.63
C ILE A 121 -13.73 -7.37 -3.97
N GLU A 122 -14.50 -7.51 -5.04
CA GLU A 122 -14.01 -7.37 -6.41
C GLU A 122 -14.70 -6.20 -7.09
N GLY A 123 -13.90 -5.22 -7.54
CA GLY A 123 -14.36 -4.03 -8.24
C GLY A 123 -14.88 -4.32 -9.66
N PRO A 124 -15.35 -3.28 -10.37
CA PRO A 124 -15.85 -3.43 -11.74
C PRO A 124 -14.74 -3.65 -12.79
N GLY A 125 -13.46 -3.55 -12.41
CA GLY A 125 -12.33 -3.59 -13.34
C GLY A 125 -12.47 -2.54 -14.43
N LEU A 126 -12.18 -2.92 -15.68
CA LEU A 126 -12.29 -2.03 -16.84
C LEU A 126 -13.74 -1.65 -17.21
N ASP A 127 -14.74 -2.30 -16.62
CA ASP A 127 -16.15 -1.92 -16.80
C ASP A 127 -16.57 -0.75 -15.88
N ALA A 128 -15.62 -0.16 -15.14
CA ALA A 128 -15.84 1.06 -14.36
C ALA A 128 -16.40 2.18 -15.24
N ASP A 129 -17.51 2.79 -14.81
CA ASP A 129 -18.04 4.00 -15.46
C ASP A 129 -17.17 5.19 -15.05
N PRO A 130 -16.47 5.87 -15.98
CA PRO A 130 -15.68 7.05 -15.65
C PRO A 130 -16.50 8.19 -15.03
N ASN A 131 -17.82 8.21 -15.26
CA ASN A 131 -18.72 9.22 -14.70
C ASN A 131 -19.29 8.84 -13.33
N ASN A 132 -19.09 7.60 -12.91
CA ASN A 132 -19.50 7.09 -11.61
C ASN A 132 -18.37 6.22 -11.03
N PRO A 133 -17.22 6.83 -10.69
CA PRO A 133 -16.08 6.12 -10.13
C PRO A 133 -16.50 5.44 -8.83
N VAL A 134 -16.08 4.19 -8.68
CA VAL A 134 -16.26 3.44 -7.43
C VAL A 134 -14.89 3.06 -6.88
N HIS A 135 -14.85 2.92 -5.57
CA HIS A 135 -13.72 2.42 -4.81
C HIS A 135 -14.20 1.30 -3.89
N CYS A 136 -13.32 0.66 -3.14
CA CYS A 136 -13.74 -0.40 -2.24
C CYS A 136 -14.53 0.14 -1.05
N MET A 137 -13.96 1.07 -0.27
CA MET A 137 -14.62 1.62 0.92
C MET A 137 -14.01 2.93 1.41
N SER A 138 -14.81 3.73 2.12
CA SER A 138 -14.36 4.92 2.86
C SER A 138 -14.53 4.68 4.36
N LEU A 139 -13.45 4.97 5.11
CA LEU A 139 -13.44 4.94 6.57
C LEU A 139 -13.22 6.37 7.09
N GLY A 140 -14.18 6.93 7.82
CA GLY A 140 -14.15 8.34 8.24
C GLY A 140 -15.30 8.76 9.15
N GLY A 141 -15.59 10.07 9.21
CA GLY A 141 -16.82 10.55 9.86
C GLY A 141 -16.94 10.37 11.37
N GLY A 142 -15.84 10.13 12.10
CA GLY A 142 -15.80 9.98 13.56
C GLY A 142 -15.45 8.59 14.08
N GLN A 143 -15.18 7.64 13.19
CA GLN A 143 -14.63 6.33 13.51
C GLN A 143 -13.29 6.44 14.25
N THR A 144 -12.99 5.43 15.06
CA THR A 144 -11.76 5.31 15.85
C THR A 144 -10.98 4.05 15.45
N SER A 145 -9.91 3.75 16.18
CA SER A 145 -9.14 2.53 16.01
C SER A 145 -9.89 1.24 16.37
N ALA A 146 -11.14 1.35 16.85
CA ALA A 146 -12.03 0.21 16.98
C ALA A 146 -12.67 -0.23 15.64
N THR A 147 -12.57 0.58 14.58
CA THR A 147 -12.89 0.15 13.21
C THR A 147 -11.76 -0.74 12.68
N ILE A 148 -12.11 -1.95 12.24
CA ILE A 148 -11.15 -2.94 11.72
C ILE A 148 -11.69 -3.55 10.43
N VAL A 149 -10.83 -3.69 9.42
CA VAL A 149 -11.06 -4.49 8.22
C VAL A 149 -10.05 -5.64 8.22
N ASP A 150 -10.54 -6.87 8.21
CA ASP A 150 -9.72 -8.06 8.48
C ASP A 150 -10.00 -9.21 7.50
N GLY A 151 -8.97 -9.65 6.76
CA GLY A 151 -9.02 -10.94 6.07
C GLY A 151 -9.63 -10.94 4.67
N PHE A 152 -9.53 -9.85 3.90
CA PHE A 152 -10.14 -9.77 2.55
C PHE A 152 -9.11 -9.70 1.44
N THR A 153 -9.39 -10.33 0.31
CA THR A 153 -8.79 -9.91 -0.97
C THR A 153 -9.63 -8.76 -1.53
N ILE A 154 -8.99 -7.61 -1.81
CA ILE A 154 -9.58 -6.43 -2.43
C ILE A 154 -8.89 -6.24 -3.78
N ARG A 155 -9.65 -6.39 -4.86
CA ARG A 155 -9.06 -6.44 -6.21
C ARG A 155 -9.88 -5.78 -7.29
N ASP A 156 -9.20 -5.48 -8.39
CA ASP A 156 -9.79 -5.02 -9.65
C ASP A 156 -10.67 -3.77 -9.48
N PHE A 157 -10.36 -2.91 -8.51
CA PHE A 157 -10.95 -1.58 -8.45
C PHE A 157 -10.21 -0.66 -9.42
N LEU A 158 -10.96 0.02 -10.28
CA LEU A 158 -10.47 1.08 -11.14
C LEU A 158 -11.21 2.37 -10.79
N ASN A 159 -10.48 3.33 -10.22
CA ASN A 159 -11.03 4.65 -9.91
C ASN A 159 -10.36 5.72 -10.76
N TYR A 160 -11.16 6.59 -11.36
CA TYR A 160 -10.68 7.60 -12.30
C TYR A 160 -10.08 8.82 -11.65
N TYR A 161 -10.43 9.14 -10.40
CA TYR A 161 -10.12 10.44 -9.80
C TYR A 161 -9.46 10.36 -8.43
N ASP A 162 -9.82 9.33 -7.66
CA ASP A 162 -9.40 9.14 -6.29
C ASP A 162 -8.84 7.71 -6.11
N THR A 163 -8.51 7.35 -4.88
CA THR A 163 -7.99 6.02 -4.54
C THR A 163 -8.96 4.89 -4.93
N ALA A 164 -8.43 3.81 -5.49
CA ALA A 164 -9.26 2.70 -5.97
C ALA A 164 -9.69 1.72 -4.87
N GLY A 165 -8.81 1.42 -3.91
CA GLY A 165 -9.16 0.57 -2.77
C GLY A 165 -9.82 1.32 -1.62
N ILE A 166 -9.06 1.58 -0.55
CA ILE A 166 -9.57 2.12 0.71
C ILE A 166 -9.11 3.56 0.92
N GLU A 167 -10.07 4.45 1.16
CA GLU A 167 -9.79 5.79 1.66
C GLU A 167 -9.96 5.82 3.19
N MET A 168 -8.92 6.27 3.91
CA MET A 168 -8.90 6.29 5.37
C MET A 168 -8.71 7.71 5.91
N SER A 169 -9.75 8.25 6.53
CA SER A 169 -9.72 9.53 7.27
C SER A 169 -9.92 9.33 8.78
N CYS A 170 -9.70 8.11 9.28
CA CYS A 170 -9.78 7.73 10.68
C CYS A 170 -8.68 6.69 11.03
N PRO A 171 -8.29 6.55 12.31
CA PRO A 171 -7.18 5.70 12.73
C PRO A 171 -7.55 4.20 12.77
N ALA A 172 -8.31 3.73 11.78
CA ALA A 172 -8.74 2.35 11.65
C ALA A 172 -7.56 1.40 11.37
N THR A 173 -7.78 0.10 11.61
CA THR A 173 -6.79 -0.95 11.33
C THR A 173 -7.21 -1.77 10.11
N ILE A 174 -6.30 -1.92 9.15
CA ILE A 174 -6.43 -2.84 8.02
C ILE A 174 -5.44 -3.99 8.24
N ARG A 175 -5.92 -5.23 8.26
CA ARG A 175 -5.03 -6.37 8.48
C ARG A 175 -5.40 -7.65 7.76
N ASN A 176 -4.42 -8.53 7.56
CA ASN A 176 -4.60 -9.83 6.90
C ASN A 176 -5.27 -9.72 5.51
N CYS A 177 -5.06 -8.60 4.82
CA CYS A 177 -5.71 -8.34 3.53
C CYS A 177 -4.73 -8.48 2.37
N ILE A 178 -5.26 -8.82 1.20
CA ILE A 178 -4.53 -8.85 -0.07
C ILE A 178 -5.10 -7.76 -0.97
N PHE A 179 -4.28 -6.82 -1.42
CA PHE A 179 -4.63 -5.80 -2.40
C PHE A 179 -4.00 -6.15 -3.74
N LEU A 180 -4.85 -6.46 -4.72
CA LEU A 180 -4.42 -7.01 -6.00
C LEU A 180 -4.97 -6.20 -7.17
N ASP A 181 -4.08 -5.72 -8.05
CA ASP A 181 -4.44 -5.10 -9.33
C ASP A 181 -5.47 -3.95 -9.20
N ASN A 182 -5.41 -3.18 -8.11
CA ASN A 182 -6.21 -1.96 -7.96
C ASN A 182 -5.50 -0.79 -8.64
N ASP A 183 -6.23 0.04 -9.39
CA ASP A 183 -5.69 1.07 -10.26
C ASP A 183 -6.39 2.42 -10.08
N CYS A 184 -5.62 3.45 -9.75
CA CYS A 184 -6.10 4.83 -9.76
C CYS A 184 -5.56 5.57 -11.00
N TYR A 185 -6.45 6.05 -11.87
CA TYR A 185 -6.06 6.60 -13.17
C TYR A 185 -5.35 7.97 -13.10
N THR A 186 -5.77 8.90 -12.24
CA THR A 186 -5.27 10.31 -12.26
C THR A 186 -4.40 10.74 -11.07
N GLY A 187 -3.94 9.82 -10.21
CA GLY A 187 -2.88 10.12 -9.22
C GLY A 187 -3.26 10.12 -7.73
N GLY A 188 -4.26 9.35 -7.32
CA GLY A 188 -4.46 8.84 -5.94
C GLY A 188 -3.66 7.55 -5.70
N ALA A 189 -3.93 6.81 -4.62
CA ALA A 189 -3.27 5.51 -4.40
C ALA A 189 -3.94 4.39 -5.18
N GLY A 190 -3.19 3.38 -5.60
CA GLY A 190 -3.77 2.17 -6.19
C GLY A 190 -4.61 1.39 -5.17
N ALA A 191 -4.11 1.21 -3.94
CA ALA A 191 -4.78 0.40 -2.93
C ALA A 191 -5.29 1.20 -1.72
N ILE A 192 -4.46 1.99 -1.04
CA ILE A 192 -4.85 2.68 0.20
C ILE A 192 -4.36 4.12 0.21
N GLU A 193 -5.24 5.05 0.55
CA GLU A 193 -4.86 6.43 0.84
C GLU A 193 -5.29 6.80 2.26
N ALA A 194 -4.32 7.16 3.09
CA ALA A 194 -4.53 7.40 4.52
C ALA A 194 -4.21 8.84 4.90
N TYR A 195 -5.21 9.55 5.44
CA TYR A 195 -5.16 10.93 5.93
C TYR A 195 -5.00 11.02 7.46
N SER A 196 -4.75 9.90 8.12
CA SER A 196 -4.81 9.76 9.58
C SER A 196 -3.84 8.70 10.08
N ASP A 197 -3.71 8.57 11.41
CA ASP A 197 -2.92 7.59 12.18
C ASP A 197 -3.33 6.12 11.93
N ALA A 198 -3.33 5.69 10.68
CA ALA A 198 -3.77 4.38 10.24
C ALA A 198 -2.76 3.28 10.62
N ILE A 199 -3.27 2.08 10.88
CA ILE A 199 -2.46 0.88 11.09
C ILE A 199 -2.76 -0.10 9.95
N ILE A 200 -1.71 -0.46 9.21
CA ILE A 200 -1.78 -1.41 8.09
C ILE A 200 -0.81 -2.53 8.40
N GLU A 201 -1.30 -3.75 8.59
CA GLU A 201 -0.45 -4.84 9.07
C GLU A 201 -0.77 -6.20 8.46
N ASP A 202 0.24 -7.04 8.27
CA ASP A 202 0.04 -8.42 7.78
C ASP A 202 -0.70 -8.44 6.42
N CYS A 203 -0.42 -7.45 5.57
CA CYS A 203 -1.08 -7.27 4.27
C CYS A 203 -0.12 -7.51 3.10
N SER A 204 -0.66 -7.94 1.96
CA SER A 204 0.09 -8.07 0.70
C SER A 204 -0.45 -7.08 -0.34
N PHE A 205 0.44 -6.39 -1.04
CA PHE A 205 0.12 -5.43 -2.09
C PHE A 205 0.83 -5.84 -3.37
N TYR A 206 0.05 -6.35 -4.34
CA TYR A 206 0.58 -6.87 -5.59
C TYR A 206 -0.06 -6.18 -6.80
N GLY A 207 0.77 -5.69 -7.73
CA GLY A 207 0.28 -5.19 -9.02
C GLY A 207 -0.59 -3.93 -8.94
N ASN A 208 -0.63 -3.24 -7.80
CA ASN A 208 -1.43 -2.03 -7.66
C ASN A 208 -0.78 -0.86 -8.40
N SER A 209 -1.60 0.01 -8.97
CA SER A 209 -1.16 1.05 -9.90
C SER A 209 -1.76 2.42 -9.57
N SER A 210 -0.98 3.46 -9.83
CA SER A 210 -1.38 4.86 -9.69
C SER A 210 -0.86 5.70 -10.85
N GLY A 211 -1.73 6.54 -11.42
CA GLY A 211 -1.41 7.58 -12.39
C GLY A 211 -1.33 7.12 -13.85
N GLY A 212 -0.75 8.00 -14.69
CA GLY A 212 -0.58 7.80 -16.13
C GLY A 212 -1.79 8.25 -16.96
N GLY A 213 -2.94 8.41 -16.32
CA GLY A 213 -4.15 8.96 -16.90
C GLY A 213 -4.17 10.48 -16.96
N GLU A 214 -4.58 11.01 -18.12
CA GLU A 214 -4.71 12.45 -18.37
C GLU A 214 -3.42 13.26 -18.12
N GLY A 215 -2.26 12.59 -18.13
CA GLY A 215 -0.97 13.20 -17.90
C GLY A 215 -0.62 13.43 -16.43
N ASN A 216 -1.40 12.91 -15.49
CA ASN A 216 -1.10 13.00 -14.07
C ASN A 216 -0.14 11.89 -13.63
N ALA A 217 0.83 12.25 -12.80
CA ALA A 217 1.77 11.31 -12.21
C ALA A 217 1.13 10.53 -11.07
N GLY A 218 1.55 9.29 -10.90
CA GLY A 218 1.18 8.45 -9.78
C GLY A 218 1.84 8.89 -8.47
N SER A 219 1.19 8.61 -7.36
CA SER A 219 1.75 8.80 -6.02
C SER A 219 1.30 7.67 -5.10
N GLY A 220 2.20 6.72 -4.84
CA GLY A 220 1.88 5.52 -4.08
C GLY A 220 1.18 4.50 -4.96
N GLY A 221 1.94 3.70 -5.72
CA GLY A 221 1.36 2.65 -6.56
C GLY A 221 0.49 1.68 -5.74
N ALA A 222 0.86 1.40 -4.49
CA ALA A 222 -0.02 0.77 -3.51
C ALA A 222 -0.59 1.77 -2.50
N ILE A 223 0.25 2.49 -1.77
CA ILE A 223 -0.17 3.29 -0.61
C ILE A 223 0.27 4.75 -0.72
N LEU A 224 -0.65 5.67 -0.45
CA LEU A 224 -0.38 7.09 -0.26
C LEU A 224 -0.69 7.51 1.19
N LEU A 225 0.35 7.89 1.93
CA LEU A 225 0.25 8.35 3.31
C LEU A 225 0.26 9.88 3.35
N ARG A 226 -0.87 10.49 3.70
CA ARG A 226 -1.04 11.93 3.92
C ARG A 226 -1.15 12.30 5.39
N GLY A 227 -1.53 11.36 6.25
CA GLY A 227 -1.34 11.42 7.70
C GLY A 227 -0.18 10.54 8.14
N ASP A 228 0.16 10.60 9.43
CA ASP A 228 1.12 9.67 10.00
C ASP A 228 0.54 8.25 9.95
N ALA A 229 1.33 7.20 9.74
CA ALA A 229 0.81 5.84 9.72
C ALA A 229 1.85 4.80 10.15
N THR A 230 1.36 3.64 10.58
CA THR A 230 2.19 2.45 10.81
C THR A 230 1.89 1.39 9.77
N VAL A 231 2.92 0.94 9.05
CA VAL A 231 2.85 -0.14 8.06
C VAL A 231 3.79 -1.24 8.50
N ARG A 232 3.31 -2.46 8.78
CA ARG A 232 4.17 -3.50 9.35
C ARG A 232 3.86 -4.91 8.89
N ARG A 233 4.89 -5.75 8.70
CA ARG A 233 4.75 -7.14 8.20
C ARG A 233 3.95 -7.19 6.90
N CYS A 234 4.22 -6.25 6.00
CA CYS A 234 3.56 -6.16 4.71
C CYS A 234 4.52 -6.52 3.58
N ASP A 235 3.98 -7.11 2.52
CA ASP A 235 4.70 -7.38 1.28
C ASP A 235 4.22 -6.42 0.18
N PHE A 236 5.17 -5.82 -0.54
CA PHE A 236 4.92 -4.94 -1.66
C PHE A 236 5.69 -5.44 -2.87
N GLU A 237 4.96 -6.04 -3.82
CA GLU A 237 5.56 -6.53 -5.05
C GLU A 237 4.87 -5.96 -6.30
N GLN A 238 5.69 -5.54 -7.28
CA GLN A 238 5.21 -5.13 -8.60
C GLN A 238 4.17 -4.00 -8.60
N ASN A 239 4.17 -3.15 -7.58
CA ASN A 239 3.33 -1.96 -7.55
C ASN A 239 3.96 -0.84 -8.40
N TYR A 240 3.13 -0.04 -9.05
CA TYR A 240 3.55 0.89 -10.09
C TYR A 240 2.98 2.29 -9.86
N ALA A 241 3.84 3.31 -9.83
CA ALA A 241 3.43 4.71 -9.94
C ALA A 241 3.93 5.26 -11.28
N ALA A 242 2.98 5.56 -12.16
CA ALA A 242 3.25 5.98 -13.53
C ALA A 242 3.75 7.44 -13.60
N ASP A 243 4.57 7.72 -14.60
CA ASP A 243 4.95 9.08 -14.94
C ASP A 243 3.79 9.82 -15.62
N GLY A 244 3.67 11.10 -15.30
CA GLY A 244 2.78 12.05 -15.97
C GLY A 244 3.44 12.75 -17.15
N TRP A 245 2.79 13.76 -17.71
CA TRP A 245 3.36 14.54 -18.81
C TRP A 245 4.47 15.49 -18.36
N ASP A 246 4.29 16.09 -17.18
CA ASP A 246 5.17 17.15 -16.65
C ASP A 246 5.73 16.81 -15.24
N HIS A 247 5.35 15.65 -14.70
CA HIS A 247 5.72 15.18 -13.36
C HIS A 247 5.99 13.69 -13.41
N ASP A 248 7.00 13.22 -12.67
CA ASP A 248 7.33 11.79 -12.63
C ASP A 248 6.62 11.11 -11.45
N GLY A 249 6.32 9.81 -11.61
CA GLY A 249 5.65 8.98 -10.62
C GLY A 249 6.50 8.81 -9.36
N ALA A 250 5.84 8.81 -8.21
CA ALA A 250 6.49 8.78 -6.90
C ALA A 250 6.02 7.63 -6.03
N GLY A 251 6.95 6.82 -5.50
CA GLY A 251 6.63 5.76 -4.54
C GLY A 251 5.91 4.60 -5.21
N GLY A 252 6.64 3.73 -5.92
CA GLY A 252 6.02 2.61 -6.63
C GLY A 252 5.23 1.70 -5.69
N ALA A 253 5.71 1.51 -4.46
CA ALA A 253 4.92 0.93 -3.37
C ALA A 253 4.24 2.01 -2.52
N ILE A 254 5.03 2.83 -1.81
CA ILE A 254 4.53 3.78 -0.81
C ILE A 254 5.02 5.20 -1.12
N ALA A 255 4.10 6.14 -1.16
CA ALA A 255 4.39 7.57 -1.14
C ALA A 255 4.00 8.18 0.21
N ILE A 256 4.94 8.87 0.86
CA ILE A 256 4.79 9.41 2.21
C ILE A 256 4.82 10.95 2.14
N ARG A 257 3.80 11.58 2.73
CA ARG A 257 3.59 13.05 2.78
C ARG A 257 3.53 13.64 4.19
N SER A 258 3.45 12.79 5.22
CA SER A 258 3.59 13.13 6.64
C SER A 258 4.69 12.23 7.24
N GLY A 259 4.54 11.68 8.44
CA GLY A 259 5.44 10.68 9.02
C GLY A 259 5.02 9.24 8.75
N ALA A 260 5.92 8.29 9.00
CA ALA A 260 5.59 6.87 8.93
C ALA A 260 6.50 6.01 9.81
N VAL A 261 5.96 4.90 10.28
CA VAL A 261 6.72 3.79 10.86
C VAL A 261 6.50 2.58 9.96
N ILE A 262 7.57 2.05 9.38
CA ILE A 262 7.56 0.93 8.43
C ILE A 262 8.41 -0.19 9.03
N GLU A 263 7.78 -1.31 9.40
CA GLU A 263 8.46 -2.37 10.15
C GLU A 263 8.30 -3.75 9.52
N ASP A 264 9.38 -4.53 9.41
CA ASP A 264 9.34 -5.93 8.98
C ASP A 264 8.65 -6.13 7.61
N CYS A 265 8.79 -5.16 6.70
CA CYS A 265 8.17 -5.19 5.38
C CYS A 265 9.16 -5.59 4.28
N THR A 266 8.66 -6.22 3.22
CA THR A 266 9.41 -6.51 1.99
C THR A 266 8.93 -5.62 0.85
N PHE A 267 9.86 -5.04 0.11
CA PHE A 267 9.60 -4.22 -1.07
C PHE A 267 10.43 -4.75 -2.24
N ALA A 268 9.77 -5.38 -3.20
CA ALA A 268 10.42 -6.01 -4.33
C ALA A 268 9.80 -5.57 -5.65
N ARG A 269 10.63 -5.28 -6.65
CA ARG A 269 10.17 -5.09 -8.05
C ARG A 269 9.08 -4.03 -8.22
N ASN A 270 8.98 -3.09 -7.28
CA ASN A 270 8.10 -1.94 -7.41
C ASN A 270 8.72 -0.93 -8.37
N TYR A 271 7.87 -0.15 -9.03
CA TYR A 271 8.26 0.68 -10.14
C TYR A 271 7.72 2.10 -10.04
N ALA A 272 8.63 3.08 -10.03
CA ALA A 272 8.32 4.51 -10.11
C ALA A 272 9.57 5.27 -10.49
N SER A 273 9.47 6.46 -11.08
CA SER A 273 10.66 7.26 -11.39
C SER A 273 11.34 7.80 -10.13
N TYR A 274 10.61 8.37 -9.16
CA TYR A 274 11.15 8.73 -7.84
C TYR A 274 10.71 7.75 -6.76
N GLY A 275 11.67 7.19 -6.02
CA GLY A 275 11.36 6.30 -4.91
C GLY A 275 10.71 5.04 -5.45
N ASN A 276 11.50 4.21 -6.14
CA ASN A 276 11.02 3.05 -6.86
C ASN A 276 10.15 2.16 -5.96
N ALA A 277 10.52 2.01 -4.69
CA ALA A 277 9.65 1.48 -3.64
C ALA A 277 9.02 2.60 -2.80
N ILE A 278 9.86 3.39 -2.13
CA ILE A 278 9.42 4.34 -1.12
C ILE A 278 9.81 5.75 -1.55
N TYR A 279 8.83 6.62 -1.66
CA TYR A 279 9.05 8.05 -1.80
C TYR A 279 8.64 8.77 -0.53
N VAL A 280 9.45 9.74 -0.10
CA VAL A 280 9.14 10.62 1.02
C VAL A 280 9.24 12.06 0.58
N GLY A 281 8.18 12.86 0.76
CA GLY A 281 8.26 14.30 0.49
C GLY A 281 7.07 15.08 1.01
N SER A 282 7.27 16.34 1.41
CA SER A 282 6.18 17.15 1.97
C SER A 282 5.57 18.09 0.92
N TYR A 283 4.24 18.21 0.94
CA TYR A 283 3.54 19.35 0.33
C TYR A 283 3.26 20.48 1.32
N VAL A 284 3.46 20.23 2.62
CA VAL A 284 3.17 21.18 3.70
C VAL A 284 4.47 21.84 4.16
N PHE A 285 4.57 23.14 3.92
CA PHE A 285 5.75 23.92 4.30
C PHE A 285 5.94 23.95 5.82
N GLY A 286 7.08 23.45 6.29
CA GLY A 286 7.62 23.72 7.63
C GLY A 286 7.47 22.61 8.66
N ASP A 287 6.71 21.55 8.39
CA ASP A 287 6.61 20.41 9.31
C ASP A 287 7.69 19.35 9.01
N PRO A 288 8.44 18.87 10.01
CA PRO A 288 9.37 17.74 9.84
C PRO A 288 8.61 16.49 9.44
N ILE A 289 9.05 15.84 8.37
CA ILE A 289 8.68 14.45 8.09
C ILE A 289 9.70 13.56 8.79
N GLU A 290 9.20 12.67 9.66
CA GLU A 290 9.98 11.64 10.33
C GLU A 290 9.50 10.26 9.90
N VAL A 291 10.42 9.48 9.33
CA VAL A 291 10.17 8.14 8.82
C VAL A 291 11.14 7.17 9.48
N TRP A 292 10.59 6.11 10.04
CA TRP A 292 11.33 5.00 10.63
C TRP A 292 11.13 3.76 9.75
N VAL A 293 12.23 3.18 9.29
CA VAL A 293 12.26 1.91 8.55
C VAL A 293 13.03 0.91 9.40
N SER A 294 12.38 -0.15 9.85
CA SER A 294 12.99 -1.14 10.75
C SER A 294 12.73 -2.57 10.26
N GLY A 295 13.74 -3.44 10.28
CA GLY A 295 13.52 -4.85 9.91
C GLY A 295 13.11 -5.08 8.45
N CYS A 296 13.22 -4.09 7.56
CA CYS A 296 12.67 -4.19 6.20
C CYS A 296 13.71 -4.72 5.19
N THR A 297 13.22 -5.38 4.14
CA THR A 297 14.02 -5.71 2.94
C THR A 297 13.50 -4.91 1.75
N ILE A 298 14.31 -3.99 1.23
CA ILE A 298 14.01 -3.16 0.06
C ILE A 298 14.99 -3.55 -1.04
N ALA A 299 14.50 -4.30 -2.02
CA ALA A 299 15.36 -4.85 -3.06
C ALA A 299 14.77 -4.81 -4.47
N ASP A 300 15.63 -4.56 -5.45
CA ASP A 300 15.36 -4.68 -6.89
C ASP A 300 14.11 -3.92 -7.35
N ASN A 301 13.89 -2.76 -6.76
CA ASN A 301 12.90 -1.79 -7.21
C ASN A 301 13.52 -0.88 -8.29
N ALA A 302 12.75 -0.57 -9.33
CA ALA A 302 13.25 0.08 -10.55
C ALA A 302 12.38 1.27 -11.00
N GLY A 303 12.83 2.00 -12.01
CA GLY A 303 12.10 3.16 -12.56
C GLY A 303 12.70 3.61 -13.88
N GLU A 304 11.95 4.40 -14.66
CA GLU A 304 12.39 4.86 -15.99
C GLU A 304 13.64 5.74 -15.88
N LEU A 305 13.63 6.67 -14.92
CA LEU A 305 14.72 7.59 -14.67
C LEU A 305 15.78 7.05 -13.69
N ALA A 306 15.58 5.83 -13.17
CA ALA A 306 16.50 5.13 -12.29
C ALA A 306 17.05 5.99 -11.13
N HIS A 307 16.19 6.77 -10.46
CA HIS A 307 16.58 7.55 -9.27
C HIS A 307 16.99 6.62 -8.14
N SER A 308 16.09 6.29 -7.23
CA SER A 308 16.45 5.50 -6.06
C SER A 308 15.31 4.63 -5.56
N GLN A 309 15.66 3.51 -4.92
CA GLN A 309 14.67 2.65 -4.28
C GLN A 309 13.93 3.37 -3.15
N VAL A 310 14.69 4.13 -2.35
CA VAL A 310 14.16 5.10 -1.41
C VAL A 310 14.54 6.50 -1.89
N HIS A 311 13.56 7.32 -2.20
CA HIS A 311 13.78 8.71 -2.59
C HIS A 311 13.21 9.66 -1.56
N TYR A 312 14.01 10.64 -1.16
CA TYR A 312 13.64 11.59 -0.16
C TYR A 312 13.72 13.02 -0.70
N TYR A 313 12.57 13.70 -0.80
CA TYR A 313 12.46 15.06 -1.31
C TYR A 313 11.55 15.94 -0.44
N PRO A 314 12.07 16.58 0.62
CA PRO A 314 11.25 17.19 1.67
C PRO A 314 10.44 18.38 1.20
N THR A 315 10.97 19.23 0.31
CA THR A 315 10.31 20.46 -0.15
C THR A 315 10.98 21.02 -1.41
N HIS A 316 10.16 21.46 -2.38
CA HIS A 316 10.63 22.19 -3.57
C HIS A 316 11.05 23.65 -3.24
N ASP A 317 10.39 24.30 -2.27
CA ASP A 317 10.52 25.75 -1.99
C ASP A 317 10.78 26.11 -0.51
N GLY A 318 11.85 25.62 0.11
CA GLY A 318 12.28 26.09 1.45
C GLY A 318 12.98 25.03 2.30
N PRO A 319 13.50 25.39 3.49
CA PRO A 319 14.16 24.43 4.37
C PRO A 319 13.14 23.54 5.08
N GLY A 320 12.91 22.34 4.57
CA GLY A 320 12.21 21.26 5.26
C GLY A 320 13.17 20.43 6.12
N SER A 321 12.73 19.94 7.27
CA SER A 321 13.48 18.95 8.06
C SER A 321 13.11 17.54 7.63
N CYS A 322 14.14 16.81 7.20
CA CYS A 322 14.07 15.40 6.84
C CYS A 322 14.56 14.52 7.98
N ARG A 323 13.81 13.53 8.45
CA ARG A 323 14.38 12.52 9.35
C ARG A 323 14.04 11.13 8.85
N LEU A 324 15.03 10.43 8.33
CA LEU A 324 14.92 9.04 7.91
C LEU A 324 15.87 8.18 8.75
N TYR A 325 15.31 7.23 9.48
CA TYR A 325 16.08 6.26 10.26
C TYR A 325 15.84 4.88 9.69
N VAL A 326 16.90 4.28 9.16
CA VAL A 326 16.89 2.91 8.62
C VAL A 326 17.64 2.02 9.61
N THR A 327 16.94 1.05 10.18
CA THR A 327 17.47 0.21 11.27
C THR A 327 17.24 -1.27 10.98
N ASN A 328 18.21 -2.14 11.24
CA ASN A 328 18.06 -3.59 11.01
C ASN A 328 17.46 -3.93 9.64
N SER A 329 17.76 -3.15 8.60
CA SER A 329 17.10 -3.25 7.30
C SER A 329 18.12 -3.48 6.19
N VAL A 330 17.67 -4.09 5.10
CA VAL A 330 18.45 -4.30 3.88
C VAL A 330 17.91 -3.35 2.82
N LEU A 331 18.78 -2.47 2.31
CA LEU A 331 18.57 -1.77 1.03
C LEU A 331 19.60 -2.32 0.05
N TRP A 332 19.15 -3.05 -0.96
CA TRP A 332 20.05 -3.74 -1.88
C TRP A 332 19.50 -3.73 -3.29
N GLY A 333 20.36 -3.69 -4.30
CA GLY A 333 19.94 -3.74 -5.69
C GLY A 333 20.94 -4.57 -6.47
N GLY A 334 20.45 -5.62 -7.12
CA GLY A 334 21.23 -6.59 -7.85
C GLY A 334 22.11 -5.95 -8.93
N ASP A 335 23.11 -6.72 -9.36
CA ASP A 335 23.96 -6.35 -10.48
C ASP A 335 23.10 -5.97 -11.70
N GLY A 336 23.40 -4.81 -12.31
CA GLY A 336 22.70 -4.33 -13.51
C GLY A 336 21.47 -3.46 -13.27
N CYS A 337 20.99 -3.28 -12.04
CA CYS A 337 19.96 -2.27 -11.73
C CYS A 337 20.59 -0.87 -11.62
N PRO A 338 20.27 0.08 -12.53
CA PRO A 338 20.91 1.39 -12.57
C PRO A 338 20.45 2.37 -11.47
N SER A 339 19.61 1.93 -10.53
CA SER A 339 19.08 2.78 -9.46
C SER A 339 20.07 2.96 -8.30
N TRP A 340 20.07 4.17 -7.75
CA TRP A 340 20.61 4.42 -6.42
C TRP A 340 19.78 3.62 -5.38
N LEU A 341 20.37 3.34 -4.23
CA LEU A 341 19.64 2.72 -3.12
C LEU A 341 18.87 3.79 -2.34
N LEU A 342 19.54 4.91 -2.09
CA LEU A 342 18.96 6.08 -1.44
C LEU A 342 19.45 7.34 -2.14
N GLU A 343 18.52 8.24 -2.44
CA GLU A 343 18.81 9.59 -2.92
C GLU A 343 18.01 10.60 -2.10
N THR A 344 18.67 11.70 -1.70
CA THR A 344 18.03 12.83 -1.05
C THR A 344 18.16 14.09 -1.91
N GLU A 345 17.05 14.77 -2.17
CA GLU A 345 17.03 15.99 -2.98
C GLU A 345 16.53 17.21 -2.20
N GLY A 346 16.60 18.39 -2.83
CA GLY A 346 16.10 19.64 -2.27
C GLY A 346 17.06 20.34 -1.31
N SER A 347 16.53 21.30 -0.54
CA SER A 347 17.32 22.15 0.37
C SER A 347 17.10 21.75 1.83
N PRO A 348 17.87 20.80 2.37
CA PRO A 348 17.63 20.29 3.72
C PRO A 348 17.88 21.36 4.78
N SER A 349 17.03 21.40 5.80
CA SER A 349 17.27 22.19 7.00
C SER A 349 18.41 21.60 7.84
N ALA A 350 18.95 22.38 8.78
CA ALA A 350 19.99 21.93 9.71
C ALA A 350 19.55 20.77 10.62
N ASP A 351 18.25 20.51 10.73
CA ASP A 351 17.67 19.41 11.50
C ASP A 351 17.48 18.13 10.67
N SER A 352 17.87 18.15 9.39
CA SER A 352 17.75 17.00 8.51
C SER A 352 18.75 15.90 8.84
N ARG A 353 18.31 14.65 8.97
CA ARG A 353 19.08 13.48 9.35
C ARG A 353 18.67 12.30 8.48
N VAL A 354 19.68 11.60 7.96
CA VAL A 354 19.52 10.23 7.48
C VAL A 354 20.52 9.39 8.25
N ALA A 355 20.07 8.27 8.83
CA ALA A 355 20.95 7.35 9.53
C ALA A 355 20.63 5.89 9.21
N PHE A 356 21.67 5.12 8.91
CA PHE A 356 21.65 3.68 8.86
C PHE A 356 22.26 3.12 10.14
N ILE A 357 21.52 2.24 10.81
CA ILE A 357 21.92 1.58 12.05
C ILE A 357 21.71 0.09 11.85
N CYS A 358 22.73 -0.74 12.06
CA CYS A 358 22.62 -2.18 11.91
C CYS A 358 21.99 -2.60 10.57
N SER A 359 22.33 -1.92 9.48
CA SER A 359 21.66 -2.10 8.19
C SER A 359 22.64 -2.49 7.10
N VAL A 360 22.14 -3.14 6.05
CA VAL A 360 22.91 -3.46 4.85
C VAL A 360 22.60 -2.45 3.76
N VAL A 361 23.64 -1.81 3.23
CA VAL A 361 23.51 -0.85 2.13
C VAL A 361 24.84 -0.64 1.42
N ASP A 362 24.85 -0.67 0.09
CA ASP A 362 26.01 -0.24 -0.71
C ASP A 362 26.10 1.28 -0.66
N ARG A 363 27.09 1.80 0.10
CA ARG A 363 27.27 3.23 0.31
C ARG A 363 27.68 3.97 -0.95
N SER A 364 28.20 3.28 -1.97
CA SER A 364 28.52 3.88 -3.27
C SER A 364 27.26 4.25 -4.06
N LYS A 365 26.12 3.64 -3.72
CA LYS A 365 24.79 3.90 -4.27
C LYS A 365 23.91 4.71 -3.31
N VAL A 366 24.50 5.42 -2.36
CA VAL A 366 23.79 6.38 -1.50
C VAL A 366 24.31 7.79 -1.79
N GLY A 367 23.40 8.70 -2.13
CA GLY A 367 23.75 10.05 -2.56
C GLY A 367 22.74 11.12 -2.15
N GLY A 368 23.00 12.34 -2.58
CA GLY A 368 22.08 13.47 -2.42
C GLY A 368 22.61 14.63 -1.56
N THR A 369 21.69 15.51 -1.17
CA THR A 369 21.95 16.78 -0.47
C THR A 369 22.11 16.66 1.05
N ILE A 370 21.70 15.54 1.66
CA ILE A 370 21.82 15.29 3.10
C ILE A 370 23.01 14.37 3.39
N THR A 371 23.81 14.71 4.40
CA THR A 371 24.85 13.82 4.89
C THR A 371 24.23 12.62 5.61
N VAL A 372 24.56 11.42 5.14
CA VAL A 372 24.09 10.16 5.72
C VAL A 372 25.06 9.68 6.80
N ALA A 373 24.52 9.35 7.98
CA ALA A 373 25.26 8.73 9.06
C ALA A 373 25.15 7.20 8.99
N TYR A 374 26.24 6.50 9.28
CA TYR A 374 26.30 5.05 9.35
C TYR A 374 26.87 4.67 10.71
N ASP A 375 26.20 3.77 11.43
CA ASP A 375 26.77 3.19 12.64
C ASP A 375 27.88 2.17 12.29
N PRO A 376 28.79 1.86 13.23
CA PRO A 376 29.90 0.93 12.99
C PRO A 376 29.49 -0.50 12.63
N HIS A 377 28.25 -0.91 12.91
CA HIS A 377 27.73 -2.25 12.63
C HIS A 377 26.92 -2.32 11.34
N SER A 378 26.71 -1.21 10.61
CA SER A 378 26.12 -1.26 9.27
C SER A 378 27.12 -1.80 8.25
N ILE A 379 26.68 -2.74 7.41
CA ILE A 379 27.50 -3.54 6.51
C ILE A 379 27.27 -3.18 5.03
N GLU A 380 28.29 -3.40 4.21
CA GLU A 380 28.26 -3.17 2.74
C GLU A 380 28.41 -4.48 1.95
N ASP A 381 28.50 -5.62 2.66
CA ASP A 381 28.61 -6.95 2.07
C ASP A 381 27.27 -7.39 1.48
N ASP A 382 27.34 -8.25 0.45
CA ASP A 382 26.18 -8.87 -0.18
C ASP A 382 25.27 -9.56 0.86
N PRO A 383 23.95 -9.26 0.90
CA PRO A 383 22.99 -9.93 1.77
C PRO A 383 22.92 -11.45 1.57
N LEU A 384 23.40 -11.98 0.45
CA LEU A 384 23.30 -13.39 0.06
C LEU A 384 21.84 -13.88 0.03
N PHE A 385 21.02 -13.23 -0.79
CA PHE A 385 19.66 -13.69 -1.09
C PHE A 385 19.69 -15.01 -1.89
N CYS A 386 18.67 -15.86 -1.73
CA CYS A 386 18.60 -17.17 -2.37
C CYS A 386 18.64 -17.08 -3.90
N ASP A 387 17.77 -16.26 -4.48
CA ASP A 387 17.67 -16.02 -5.93
C ASP A 387 16.98 -14.67 -6.18
N PRO A 388 17.63 -13.54 -5.84
CA PRO A 388 17.03 -12.21 -5.95
C PRO A 388 16.72 -11.88 -7.42
N TYR A 389 15.84 -10.90 -7.63
CA TYR A 389 15.54 -10.48 -8.98
C TYR A 389 16.70 -9.65 -9.55
N HIS A 390 17.03 -9.83 -10.82
CA HIS A 390 18.03 -9.02 -11.50
C HIS A 390 17.35 -8.17 -12.58
N CYS A 391 17.84 -6.95 -12.82
CA CYS A 391 17.25 -6.05 -13.82
C CYS A 391 17.44 -6.54 -15.28
N ASP A 392 18.17 -7.63 -15.52
CA ASP A 392 18.18 -8.38 -16.78
C ASP A 392 17.09 -9.48 -16.84
N ALA A 393 16.16 -9.45 -15.89
CA ALA A 393 15.09 -10.42 -15.70
C ALA A 393 15.56 -11.86 -15.41
N SER A 394 16.78 -12.02 -14.88
CA SER A 394 17.24 -13.27 -14.26
C SER A 394 16.86 -13.32 -12.77
N GLY A 395 16.73 -14.52 -12.22
CA GLY A 395 16.34 -14.77 -10.82
C GLY A 395 14.83 -14.82 -10.55
N SER A 396 14.44 -15.55 -9.51
CA SER A 396 13.04 -15.79 -9.12
C SER A 396 12.44 -14.70 -8.24
N GLY A 397 13.24 -13.78 -7.70
CA GLY A 397 12.80 -12.83 -6.67
C GLY A 397 12.69 -13.46 -5.27
N ASP A 398 13.46 -14.51 -4.99
CA ASP A 398 13.52 -15.13 -3.66
C ASP A 398 14.53 -14.38 -2.78
N TYR A 399 14.02 -13.42 -2.01
CA TYR A 399 14.79 -12.60 -1.06
C TYR A 399 15.03 -13.27 0.29
N ARG A 400 14.76 -14.57 0.45
CA ARG A 400 15.15 -15.30 1.66
C ARG A 400 16.67 -15.41 1.72
N LEU A 401 17.20 -15.62 2.91
CA LEU A 401 18.64 -15.57 3.13
C LEU A 401 19.27 -16.96 2.92
N GLN A 402 20.45 -16.96 2.30
CA GLN A 402 21.32 -18.14 2.25
C GLN A 402 21.99 -18.37 3.60
N ALA A 403 22.33 -19.63 3.86
CA ALA A 403 23.17 -20.00 5.00
C ALA A 403 24.51 -19.24 4.93
N GLY A 404 24.89 -18.60 6.04
CA GLY A 404 26.10 -17.77 6.10
C GLY A 404 25.90 -16.32 5.66
N SER A 405 24.67 -15.91 5.31
CA SER A 405 24.34 -14.50 5.08
C SER A 405 24.76 -13.62 6.26
N PRO A 406 25.37 -12.45 6.00
CA PRO A 406 25.75 -11.51 7.05
C PRO A 406 24.53 -10.84 7.71
N CYS A 407 23.33 -11.03 7.14
CA CYS A 407 22.07 -10.53 7.67
C CYS A 407 21.47 -11.43 8.76
N LEU A 408 22.00 -12.65 8.95
CA LEU A 408 21.51 -13.58 9.96
C LEU A 408 22.00 -13.20 11.36
N PRO A 409 21.19 -13.42 12.43
CA PRO A 409 21.57 -13.05 13.80
C PRO A 409 22.94 -13.56 14.25
N GLU A 410 23.34 -14.76 13.82
CA GLU A 410 24.60 -15.41 14.16
C GLU A 410 25.82 -14.83 13.43
N ASN A 411 25.61 -14.17 12.29
CA ASN A 411 26.67 -13.63 11.44
C ASN A 411 26.71 -12.09 11.47
N SER A 412 25.60 -11.45 11.83
CA SER A 412 25.51 -10.00 11.82
C SER A 412 26.33 -9.39 12.96
N PRO A 413 27.02 -8.26 12.71
CA PRO A 413 27.75 -7.54 13.75
C PRO A 413 26.82 -6.96 14.84
N CYS A 414 25.51 -6.95 14.61
CA CYS A 414 24.49 -6.46 15.52
C CYS A 414 23.94 -7.52 16.48
N GLY A 415 24.21 -8.80 16.23
CA GLY A 415 23.65 -9.91 17.00
C GLY A 415 22.12 -10.05 16.85
N ALA A 416 21.58 -9.52 15.76
CA ALA A 416 20.16 -9.54 15.40
C ALA A 416 20.00 -9.70 13.89
N ARG A 417 18.81 -10.11 13.43
CA ARG A 417 18.51 -10.20 12.00
C ARG A 417 18.48 -8.80 11.39
N ILE A 418 19.04 -8.68 10.18
CA ILE A 418 18.96 -7.47 9.35
C ILE A 418 18.07 -7.82 8.14
N GLY A 419 16.96 -7.11 7.97
CA GLY A 419 15.97 -7.37 6.93
C GLY A 419 14.78 -8.22 7.39
N ALA A 420 13.81 -8.34 6.48
CA ALA A 420 12.48 -8.92 6.75
C ALA A 420 12.44 -10.45 6.60
N THR A 421 13.43 -11.05 5.96
CA THR A 421 13.39 -12.45 5.51
C THR A 421 14.34 -13.35 6.31
N GLU A 422 13.97 -14.63 6.46
CA GLU A 422 14.74 -15.63 7.23
C GLU A 422 15.60 -16.54 6.35
N GLU A 423 16.53 -17.29 6.97
CA GLU A 423 17.29 -18.34 6.28
C GLU A 423 16.36 -19.48 5.85
N SER A 424 16.16 -19.67 4.54
CA SER A 424 15.29 -20.77 4.07
C SER A 424 15.44 -21.17 2.60
N CYS A 425 16.61 -20.94 1.97
CA CYS A 425 16.80 -21.33 0.57
C CYS A 425 16.49 -22.82 0.33
N GLY A 426 15.56 -23.09 -0.59
CA GLY A 426 15.14 -24.45 -0.93
C GLY A 426 14.00 -25.03 -0.07
N ALA A 427 13.49 -24.32 0.94
CA ALA A 427 12.15 -24.59 1.44
C ALA A 427 11.14 -24.05 0.42
N SER A 428 10.20 -24.88 -0.02
CA SER A 428 9.08 -24.43 -0.86
C SER A 428 8.41 -23.24 -0.18
N SER A 429 8.19 -22.16 -0.93
CA SER A 429 7.57 -20.92 -0.48
C SER A 429 6.30 -21.16 0.34
N VAL A 430 6.08 -20.37 1.39
CA VAL A 430 4.84 -20.27 2.15
C VAL A 430 4.46 -18.77 2.13
N PRO A 431 3.17 -18.40 2.02
CA PRO A 431 2.39 -18.31 0.80
C PRO A 431 2.09 -16.83 0.44
N GLY A 432 2.43 -16.41 -0.79
CA GLY A 432 1.42 -15.64 -1.54
C GLY A 432 0.26 -16.60 -1.85
N PRO A 433 -0.97 -16.13 -2.14
CA PRO A 433 -2.13 -17.00 -2.32
C PRO A 433 -1.74 -18.19 -3.19
N ASP A 434 -1.85 -19.36 -2.58
CA ASP A 434 -1.42 -20.63 -3.12
C ASP A 434 -2.37 -20.94 -4.29
N PHE A 435 -2.03 -20.47 -5.49
CA PHE A 435 -2.60 -21.01 -6.71
C PHE A 435 -2.10 -22.44 -6.80
N THR A 436 -2.80 -23.35 -6.14
CA THR A 436 -2.48 -24.78 -6.14
C THR A 436 -2.19 -25.22 -7.57
N SER A 437 -0.89 -25.41 -7.82
CA SER A 437 -0.36 -25.98 -9.04
C SER A 437 -0.74 -27.46 -9.01
N GLY A 438 -1.81 -27.79 -9.73
CA GLY A 438 -1.95 -29.15 -10.21
C GLY A 438 -0.68 -29.47 -11.00
N GLU A 439 0.08 -30.47 -10.55
CA GLU A 439 1.33 -30.94 -11.17
C GLU A 439 1.27 -30.83 -12.70
N THR A 440 2.01 -29.89 -13.29
CA THR A 440 2.08 -29.74 -14.74
C THR A 440 3.49 -29.96 -15.24
N SER A 441 3.69 -31.19 -15.70
CA SER A 441 4.75 -31.50 -16.66
C SER A 441 4.45 -30.80 -18.00
N GLY A 442 4.76 -29.51 -18.13
CA GLY A 442 4.71 -28.80 -19.42
C GLY A 442 4.64 -27.27 -19.32
N LEU A 443 4.98 -26.61 -20.43
CA LEU A 443 4.73 -25.19 -20.65
C LEU A 443 3.22 -24.92 -20.58
N ARG A 444 2.81 -23.95 -19.75
CA ARG A 444 1.44 -23.42 -19.74
C ARG A 444 1.44 -21.93 -20.01
N VAL A 445 0.47 -21.51 -20.83
CA VAL A 445 0.24 -20.11 -21.16
C VAL A 445 -1.15 -19.73 -20.67
N GLN A 446 -1.24 -18.67 -19.89
CA GLN A 446 -2.50 -18.14 -19.39
C GLN A 446 -2.58 -16.65 -19.67
N LEU A 447 -3.71 -16.20 -20.21
CA LEU A 447 -4.01 -14.77 -20.29
C LEU A 447 -4.31 -14.26 -18.88
N LEU A 448 -3.61 -13.19 -18.49
CA LEU A 448 -3.83 -12.47 -17.24
C LEU A 448 -4.60 -11.19 -17.55
N GLY A 449 -5.68 -10.96 -16.81
CA GLY A 449 -6.58 -9.84 -17.03
C GLY A 449 -7.72 -10.14 -18.03
N PRO A 450 -8.44 -9.11 -18.48
CA PRO A 450 -9.73 -9.29 -19.13
C PRO A 450 -9.61 -9.86 -20.54
N ASN A 451 -10.52 -10.78 -20.86
CA ASN A 451 -10.80 -11.25 -22.21
C ASN A 451 -12.28 -10.98 -22.50
N PRO A 452 -12.62 -9.90 -23.23
CA PRO A 452 -11.79 -9.18 -24.20
C PRO A 452 -10.81 -8.12 -23.64
N VAL A 453 -9.71 -7.86 -24.37
CA VAL A 453 -8.65 -6.91 -24.05
C VAL A 453 -8.70 -5.65 -24.92
N SER A 454 -8.39 -4.46 -24.38
CA SER A 454 -8.49 -3.17 -25.11
C SER A 454 -7.21 -2.32 -25.06
N THR A 455 -6.34 -2.52 -24.08
CA THR A 455 -5.10 -1.74 -23.89
C THR A 455 -3.84 -2.58 -24.04
N THR A 456 -3.63 -3.51 -23.11
CA THR A 456 -2.46 -4.39 -23.05
C THR A 456 -2.91 -5.78 -22.61
N ALA A 457 -2.55 -6.81 -23.37
CA ALA A 457 -2.72 -8.19 -22.96
C ALA A 457 -1.52 -8.64 -22.14
N ARG A 458 -1.73 -9.16 -20.94
CA ARG A 458 -0.68 -9.75 -20.11
C ARG A 458 -0.82 -11.27 -20.14
N PHE A 459 0.29 -11.98 -20.12
CA PHE A 459 0.31 -13.43 -20.18
C PHE A 459 1.29 -13.99 -19.15
N ALA A 460 0.85 -14.99 -18.40
CA ALA A 460 1.70 -15.84 -17.60
C ALA A 460 2.18 -17.01 -18.46
N LEU A 461 3.49 -17.23 -18.46
CA LEU A 461 4.15 -18.42 -18.95
C LEU A 461 4.66 -19.19 -17.74
N ASP A 462 4.15 -20.38 -17.50
CA ASP A 462 4.68 -21.26 -16.47
C ASP A 462 5.60 -22.29 -17.12
N LEU A 463 6.90 -22.22 -16.79
CA LEU A 463 7.93 -23.12 -17.28
C LEU A 463 8.45 -24.01 -16.15
N ALA A 464 8.34 -25.34 -16.30
CA ALA A 464 8.93 -26.26 -15.33
C ALA A 464 10.47 -26.22 -15.28
N GLU A 465 11.13 -25.89 -16.41
CA GLU A 465 12.58 -25.81 -16.55
C GLU A 465 12.95 -24.72 -17.58
N GLN A 466 14.22 -24.32 -17.60
CA GLN A 466 14.72 -23.37 -18.61
C GLN A 466 14.52 -23.90 -20.04
N ASP A 467 13.97 -23.06 -20.93
CA ASP A 467 13.71 -23.42 -22.34
C ASP A 467 13.80 -22.20 -23.28
N GLN A 468 14.10 -22.45 -24.55
CA GLN A 468 14.08 -21.41 -25.58
C GLN A 468 12.67 -21.28 -26.14
N LEU A 469 12.05 -20.12 -25.96
CA LEU A 469 10.69 -19.85 -26.40
C LEU A 469 10.63 -18.92 -27.60
N VAL A 470 9.64 -19.17 -28.47
CA VAL A 470 9.18 -18.19 -29.46
C VAL A 470 7.74 -17.84 -29.14
N VAL A 471 7.52 -16.60 -28.75
CA VAL A 471 6.22 -16.07 -28.34
C VAL A 471 5.74 -15.10 -29.42
N ALA A 472 4.65 -15.43 -30.09
CA ALA A 472 4.12 -14.61 -31.17
C ALA A 472 2.59 -14.59 -31.17
N VAL A 473 2.03 -13.47 -31.60
CA VAL A 473 0.58 -13.26 -31.72
C VAL A 473 0.17 -13.43 -33.18
N PHE A 474 -0.98 -14.10 -33.38
CA PHE A 474 -1.56 -14.38 -34.67
C PHE A 474 -3.00 -13.83 -34.73
N ASP A 475 -3.39 -13.29 -35.87
CA ASP A 475 -4.80 -12.94 -36.13
C ASP A 475 -5.66 -14.20 -36.39
N ALA A 476 -6.99 -14.03 -36.45
CA ALA A 476 -7.93 -15.12 -36.72
C ALA A 476 -7.70 -15.88 -38.05
N SER A 477 -6.93 -15.31 -38.99
CA SER A 477 -6.54 -15.98 -40.24
C SER A 477 -5.28 -16.84 -40.11
N GLY A 478 -4.62 -16.80 -38.95
CA GLY A 478 -3.35 -17.48 -38.69
C GLY A 478 -2.12 -16.72 -39.19
N ARG A 479 -2.26 -15.43 -39.52
CA ARG A 479 -1.13 -14.58 -39.89
C ARG A 479 -0.48 -14.01 -38.62
N GLN A 480 0.84 -14.13 -38.51
CA GLN A 480 1.60 -13.50 -37.42
C GLN A 480 1.46 -11.97 -37.51
N VAL A 481 1.06 -11.35 -36.41
CA VAL A 481 0.91 -9.89 -36.29
C VAL A 481 2.01 -9.26 -35.45
N ARG A 482 2.54 -9.99 -34.47
CA ARG A 482 3.59 -9.52 -33.56
C ARG A 482 4.46 -10.68 -33.11
N GLU A 483 5.78 -10.54 -33.14
CA GLU A 483 6.68 -11.36 -32.32
C GLU A 483 6.93 -10.62 -30.99
N ILE A 484 6.57 -11.24 -29.87
CA ILE A 484 6.75 -10.64 -28.54
C ILE A 484 8.16 -10.94 -28.04
N ALA A 485 8.59 -12.20 -28.16
CA ALA A 485 9.89 -12.64 -27.66
C ALA A 485 10.43 -13.84 -28.45
N ARG A 486 11.77 -13.89 -28.58
CA ARG A 486 12.54 -15.03 -29.09
C ARG A 486 13.82 -15.14 -28.30
N GLU A 487 13.74 -15.79 -27.16
CA GLU A 487 14.85 -15.86 -26.20
C GLU A 487 14.74 -17.09 -25.30
N THR A 488 15.70 -17.22 -24.39
CA THR A 488 15.73 -18.32 -23.43
C THR A 488 15.12 -17.85 -22.12
N PHE A 489 14.06 -18.52 -21.68
CA PHE A 489 13.39 -18.23 -20.41
C PHE A 489 13.85 -19.23 -19.35
N GLY A 490 14.11 -18.74 -18.14
CA GLY A 490 14.37 -19.60 -16.97
C GLY A 490 13.11 -20.34 -16.50
N ALA A 491 13.29 -21.31 -15.60
CA ALA A 491 12.19 -22.00 -14.94
C ALA A 491 11.36 -21.06 -14.06
N GLY A 492 10.10 -21.41 -13.81
CA GLY A 492 9.11 -20.67 -13.03
C GLY A 492 8.17 -19.81 -13.88
N LEU A 493 7.32 -19.05 -13.21
CA LEU A 493 6.37 -18.13 -13.84
C LEU A 493 7.11 -16.96 -14.50
N ARG A 494 6.72 -16.60 -15.72
CA ARG A 494 7.24 -15.44 -16.46
C ARG A 494 6.08 -14.66 -17.03
N MET A 495 6.12 -13.34 -16.89
CA MET A 495 5.08 -12.48 -17.42
C MET A 495 5.55 -11.79 -18.69
N LEU A 496 4.69 -11.79 -19.71
CA LEU A 496 4.88 -11.02 -20.92
C LEU A 496 3.68 -10.12 -21.17
N SER A 497 3.91 -8.99 -21.82
CA SER A 497 2.85 -8.06 -22.21
C SER A 497 2.84 -7.84 -23.72
N TRP A 498 1.64 -7.54 -24.23
CA TRP A 498 1.42 -7.10 -25.60
C TRP A 498 0.52 -5.87 -25.59
N ASP A 499 1.07 -4.73 -26.00
CA ASP A 499 0.45 -3.41 -26.17
C ASP A 499 -0.57 -3.31 -27.32
N LEU A 500 -0.97 -4.45 -27.88
CA LEU A 500 -1.91 -4.57 -28.99
C LEU A 500 -1.43 -3.88 -30.27
N VAL A 501 -0.12 -3.73 -30.47
CA VAL A 501 0.46 -3.23 -31.72
C VAL A 501 1.10 -4.35 -32.55
N ASP A 502 1.04 -4.22 -33.88
CA ASP A 502 1.71 -5.12 -34.80
C ASP A 502 3.22 -4.81 -34.94
N ASP A 503 3.96 -5.66 -35.66
CA ASP A 503 5.40 -5.45 -35.94
C ASP A 503 5.70 -4.15 -36.71
N SER A 504 4.69 -3.48 -37.29
CA SER A 504 4.84 -2.18 -37.95
C SER A 504 4.51 -0.99 -37.05
N GLY A 505 4.28 -1.23 -35.75
CA GLY A 505 3.96 -0.21 -34.75
C GLY A 505 2.53 0.32 -34.85
N ARG A 506 1.62 -0.37 -35.55
CA ARG A 506 0.21 0.03 -35.66
C ARG A 506 -0.65 -0.81 -34.74
N ARG A 507 -1.59 -0.18 -34.04
CA ARG A 507 -2.60 -0.91 -33.26
C ARG A 507 -3.37 -1.89 -34.12
N VAL A 508 -3.54 -3.10 -33.62
CA VAL A 508 -4.31 -4.15 -34.29
C VAL A 508 -5.81 -3.86 -34.23
N PRO A 509 -6.60 -4.29 -35.22
CA PRO A 509 -8.05 -4.11 -35.21
C PRO A 509 -8.73 -4.98 -34.14
N ALA A 510 -9.94 -4.60 -33.73
CA ALA A 510 -10.78 -5.47 -32.90
C ALA A 510 -11.02 -6.81 -33.61
N GLY A 511 -10.91 -7.92 -32.88
CA GLY A 511 -10.98 -9.27 -33.43
C GLY A 511 -10.39 -10.32 -32.50
N VAL A 512 -10.48 -11.58 -32.89
CA VAL A 512 -9.88 -12.70 -32.14
C VAL A 512 -8.42 -12.86 -32.56
N TYR A 513 -7.56 -13.00 -31.57
CA TYR A 513 -6.13 -13.26 -31.70
C TYR A 513 -5.78 -14.54 -30.93
N ALA A 514 -4.65 -15.11 -31.30
CA ALA A 514 -4.06 -16.23 -30.58
C ALA A 514 -2.61 -15.89 -30.25
N LEU A 515 -2.27 -15.91 -28.97
CA LEU A 515 -0.89 -15.97 -28.54
C LEU A 515 -0.43 -17.41 -28.68
N ARG A 516 0.66 -17.65 -29.40
CA ARG A 516 1.28 -18.96 -29.51
C ARG A 516 2.68 -18.91 -28.94
N VAL A 517 2.97 -19.85 -28.07
CA VAL A 517 4.28 -20.05 -27.47
C VAL A 517 4.81 -21.38 -27.96
N ARG A 518 5.98 -21.36 -28.60
CA ARG A 518 6.68 -22.56 -29.04
C ARG A 518 7.87 -22.81 -28.14
N SER A 519 7.95 -24.02 -27.60
CA SER A 519 9.07 -24.52 -26.80
C SER A 519 9.72 -25.73 -27.48
N SER A 520 10.92 -26.11 -27.05
CA SER A 520 11.55 -27.36 -27.51
C SER A 520 10.82 -28.63 -27.05
N ARG A 521 9.93 -28.50 -26.05
CA ARG A 521 9.21 -29.59 -25.37
C ARG A 521 7.70 -29.59 -25.67
N GLY A 522 7.16 -28.53 -26.28
CA GLY A 522 5.76 -28.45 -26.68
C GLY A 522 5.34 -27.05 -27.09
N ASP A 523 4.22 -26.94 -27.82
CA ASP A 523 3.59 -25.65 -28.13
C ASP A 523 2.35 -25.48 -27.24
N ASP A 524 2.11 -24.27 -26.78
CA ASP A 524 0.84 -23.89 -26.15
C ASP A 524 0.26 -22.63 -26.81
N VAL A 525 -1.07 -22.48 -26.74
CA VAL A 525 -1.81 -21.43 -27.42
C VAL A 525 -2.91 -20.90 -26.52
N GLU A 526 -2.90 -19.59 -26.31
CA GLU A 526 -3.96 -18.89 -25.59
C GLU A 526 -4.73 -17.96 -26.53
N ARG A 527 -6.07 -17.97 -26.42
CA ARG A 527 -6.95 -17.14 -27.26
C ARG A 527 -7.40 -15.90 -26.51
N LEU A 528 -7.28 -14.76 -27.18
CA LEU A 528 -7.76 -13.49 -26.65
C LEU A 528 -8.59 -12.75 -27.70
N THR A 529 -9.58 -12.00 -27.23
CA THR A 529 -10.39 -11.12 -28.07
C THR A 529 -9.91 -9.70 -27.85
N VAL A 530 -9.49 -8.99 -28.89
CA VAL A 530 -9.20 -7.56 -28.83
C VAL A 530 -10.47 -6.78 -29.16
N VAL A 531 -10.80 -5.81 -28.32
CA VAL A 531 -11.89 -4.85 -28.52
C VAL A 531 -11.33 -3.43 -28.53
N ARG A 532 -12.15 -2.47 -28.96
CA ARG A 532 -11.78 -1.06 -29.06
C ARG A 532 -12.54 -0.22 -28.06
#